data_AF-A0A924HS39-F1
#
_entry.id   AF-A0A924HS39-F1
#
_cell.length_a   1.000
_cell.length_b   1.000
_cell.length_c   1.000
_cell.angle_alpha   90.00
_cell.angle_beta   90.00
_cell.angle_gamma   90.00
#
_symmetry.space_group_name_H-M   'P 1'
#
loop_
_entity.id
_entity.type
_entity.pdbx_description
1 polymer ?
#
loop_
_entity_poly.entity_id
_entity_poly.type
_entity_poly.pdbx_seq_one_letter_code
_entity_poly.pdbx_strand_id
1 'polypeptide(L)'
;MTTHHHLKSPSHLRLSVLWNIELDEASREAHWDALTIWCAQRGAYLGGTPPCACIVLIPARPRFTKQLERWLAAQRGISEFRVCSSSSEMATPLASMDGPNGCASVQTPQELSALLEALGNYQQHLVESLQHSIDILPQLSRALRGWRSGS
;
A
#
# COMPACT_ATOMS: atom_id res chain seq x y z
N MET A 1 6.77 29.89 -19.33
CA MET A 1 7.11 28.46 -19.17
C MET A 1 6.72 28.03 -17.77
N THR A 2 5.49 27.55 -17.59
CA THR A 2 4.96 27.05 -16.32
C THR A 2 5.38 25.59 -16.18
N THR A 3 6.31 25.31 -15.27
CA THR A 3 6.65 23.94 -14.89
C THR A 3 5.47 23.37 -14.11
N HIS A 4 4.58 22.65 -14.80
CA HIS A 4 3.62 21.78 -14.16
C HIS A 4 4.41 20.74 -13.36
N HIS A 5 4.48 20.92 -12.05
CA HIS A 5 4.79 19.84 -11.13
C HIS A 5 3.71 18.77 -11.33
N HIS A 6 3.98 17.83 -12.23
CA HIS A 6 3.24 16.57 -12.30
C HIS A 6 3.40 15.93 -10.92
N LEU A 7 2.40 16.13 -10.05
CA LEU A 7 2.17 15.26 -8.91
C LEU A 7 2.09 13.86 -9.52
N LYS A 8 3.16 13.08 -9.37
CA LYS A 8 3.23 11.72 -9.88
C LYS A 8 2.03 10.99 -9.30
N SER A 9 1.16 10.50 -10.18
CA SER A 9 -0.01 9.71 -9.78
C SER A 9 0.44 8.61 -8.81
N PRO A 10 -0.35 8.33 -7.76
CA PRO A 10 -0.03 7.27 -6.82
C PRO A 10 0.17 5.96 -7.58
N SER A 11 1.37 5.39 -7.49
CA SER A 11 1.65 4.08 -8.05
C SER A 11 1.00 3.01 -7.17
N HIS A 12 0.31 2.06 -7.77
CA HIS A 12 -0.24 0.91 -7.05
C HIS A 12 0.48 -0.38 -7.47
N LEU A 13 0.67 -1.27 -6.50
CA LEU A 13 1.17 -2.61 -6.69
C LEU A 13 0.03 -3.60 -6.51
N ARG A 14 0.06 -4.66 -7.30
CA ARG A 14 -0.77 -5.84 -7.08
C ARG A 14 0.06 -6.85 -6.31
N LEU A 15 -0.52 -7.40 -5.26
CA LEU A 15 0.07 -8.45 -4.44
C LEU A 15 -0.83 -9.67 -4.50
N SER A 16 -0.23 -10.84 -4.71
CA SER A 16 -0.90 -12.12 -4.54
C SER A 16 -0.05 -12.95 -3.60
N VAL A 17 -0.68 -13.50 -2.56
CA VAL A 17 -0.02 -14.33 -1.55
C VAL A 17 -0.74 -15.67 -1.48
N LEU A 18 0.03 -16.74 -1.61
CA LEU A 18 -0.40 -18.09 -1.32
C LEU A 18 0.15 -18.46 0.07
N TRP A 19 -0.76 -18.73 1.00
CA TRP A 19 -0.40 -19.23 2.33
C TRP A 19 -0.12 -20.72 2.29
N ASN A 20 0.74 -21.18 3.21
CA ASN A 20 0.89 -22.61 3.46
C ASN A 20 -0.48 -23.21 3.85
N ILE A 21 -0.84 -24.32 3.23
CA ILE A 21 -2.12 -25.04 3.43
C ILE A 21 -2.29 -25.46 4.90
N GLU A 22 -1.18 -25.70 5.60
CA GLU A 22 -1.14 -26.11 7.01
C GLU A 22 -1.38 -24.95 8.00
N LEU A 23 -1.39 -23.69 7.55
CA LEU A 23 -1.71 -22.57 8.44
C LEU A 23 -3.22 -22.55 8.72
N ASP A 24 -3.58 -22.41 9.99
CA ASP A 24 -4.96 -22.14 10.39
C ASP A 24 -5.40 -20.70 10.02
N GLU A 25 -6.71 -20.45 10.08
CA GLU A 25 -7.30 -19.16 9.70
C GLU A 25 -6.77 -18.01 10.56
N ALA A 26 -6.68 -18.21 11.87
CA ALA A 26 -6.17 -17.22 12.82
C ALA A 26 -4.72 -16.81 12.51
N SER A 27 -3.84 -17.75 12.14
CA SER A 27 -2.47 -17.42 11.76
C SER A 27 -2.40 -16.66 10.43
N ARG A 28 -3.29 -16.97 9.48
CA ARG A 28 -3.36 -16.23 8.20
C ARG A 28 -3.80 -14.79 8.42
N GLU A 29 -4.81 -14.58 9.26
CA GLU A 29 -5.26 -13.25 9.69
C GLU A 29 -4.12 -12.49 10.39
N ALA A 30 -3.42 -13.12 11.33
CA ALA A 30 -2.30 -12.48 12.03
C ALA A 30 -1.17 -12.05 11.07
N HIS A 31 -0.85 -12.86 10.05
CA HIS A 31 0.12 -12.47 9.04
C HIS A 31 -0.40 -11.35 8.13
N TRP A 32 -1.69 -11.34 7.83
CA TRP A 32 -2.33 -10.29 7.05
C TRP A 32 -2.33 -8.94 7.78
N ASP A 33 -2.64 -8.95 9.07
CA ASP A 33 -2.56 -7.77 9.93
C ASP A 33 -1.13 -7.25 10.04
N ALA A 34 -0.16 -8.16 10.22
CA ALA A 34 1.25 -7.80 10.26
C ALA A 34 1.71 -7.13 8.95
N LEU A 35 1.22 -7.62 7.80
CA LEU A 35 1.50 -7.00 6.50
C LEU A 35 0.86 -5.62 6.39
N THR A 36 -0.39 -5.46 6.82
CA THR A 36 -1.11 -4.18 6.83
C THR A 36 -0.35 -3.13 7.64
N ILE A 37 0.07 -3.48 8.85
CA ILE A 37 0.87 -2.62 9.73
C ILE A 37 2.23 -2.30 9.09
N TRP A 38 2.90 -3.30 8.53
CA TRP A 38 4.20 -3.12 7.89
C TRP A 38 4.15 -2.14 6.72
N CYS A 39 3.08 -2.22 5.91
CA CYS A 39 2.78 -1.31 4.81
C CYS A 39 2.52 0.11 5.32
N ALA A 40 1.64 0.27 6.33
CA ALA A 40 1.26 1.58 6.86
C ALA A 40 2.46 2.35 7.42
N GLN A 41 3.34 1.68 8.18
CA GLN A 41 4.62 2.24 8.67
C GLN A 41 5.53 2.77 7.56
N ARG A 42 5.32 2.32 6.31
CA ARG A 42 6.10 2.66 5.13
C ARG A 42 5.34 3.56 4.16
N GLY A 43 4.21 4.13 4.57
CA GLY A 43 3.41 5.01 3.72
C GLY A 43 2.83 4.27 2.51
N ALA A 44 2.46 3.01 2.71
CA ALA A 44 1.76 2.19 1.75
C ALA A 44 0.48 1.62 2.39
N TYR A 45 -0.59 1.49 1.63
CA TYR A 45 -1.89 1.07 2.15
C TYR A 45 -2.35 -0.16 1.44
N LEU A 46 -2.59 -1.22 2.21
CA LEU A 46 -3.09 -2.50 1.74
C LEU A 46 -4.62 -2.48 1.74
N GLY A 47 -5.21 -3.15 0.77
CA GLY A 47 -6.63 -3.48 0.74
C GLY A 47 -6.85 -4.81 0.02
N GLY A 48 -8.03 -5.38 0.21
CA GLY A 48 -8.42 -6.68 -0.31
C GLY A 48 -8.02 -7.82 0.60
N THR A 49 -7.82 -8.98 -0.02
CA THR A 49 -7.55 -10.25 0.67
C THR A 49 -6.27 -10.87 0.11
N PRO A 50 -5.67 -11.88 0.79
CA PRO A 50 -4.46 -12.54 0.30
C PRO A 50 -4.47 -12.97 -1.18
N PRO A 51 -5.56 -13.57 -1.73
CA PRO A 51 -5.60 -13.92 -3.15
C PRO A 51 -5.77 -12.71 -4.08
N CYS A 52 -6.32 -11.60 -3.59
CA CYS A 52 -6.66 -10.41 -4.38
C CYS A 52 -6.29 -9.13 -3.62
N ALA A 53 -4.99 -8.85 -3.49
CA ALA A 53 -4.50 -7.72 -2.71
C ALA A 53 -4.04 -6.55 -3.58
N CYS A 54 -4.31 -5.33 -3.12
CA CYS A 54 -3.78 -4.13 -3.72
C CYS A 54 -3.03 -3.28 -2.70
N ILE A 55 -1.88 -2.73 -3.10
CA ILE A 55 -1.08 -1.82 -2.28
C ILE A 55 -0.99 -0.48 -3.00
N VAL A 56 -1.51 0.57 -2.38
CA VAL A 56 -1.35 1.95 -2.83
C VAL A 56 -0.08 2.52 -2.22
N LEU A 57 0.87 2.96 -3.05
CA LEU A 57 2.11 3.60 -2.60
C LEU A 57 1.95 5.12 -2.63
N ILE A 58 2.30 5.77 -1.53
CA ILE A 58 2.56 7.22 -1.57
C ILE A 58 3.86 7.43 -2.38
N PRO A 59 3.89 8.37 -3.34
CA PRO A 59 5.05 8.59 -4.20
C PRO A 59 6.33 8.84 -3.38
N ALA A 60 7.46 8.30 -3.89
CA ALA A 60 8.85 8.44 -3.42
C ALA A 60 9.52 7.24 -2.71
N ARG A 61 9.08 5.98 -2.89
CA ARG A 61 9.76 4.81 -2.29
C ARG A 61 10.39 3.87 -3.32
N PRO A 62 11.56 4.21 -3.92
CA PRO A 62 12.23 3.41 -4.96
C PRO A 62 12.73 2.02 -4.52
N ARG A 63 12.45 1.60 -3.29
CA ARG A 63 12.87 0.29 -2.74
C ARG A 63 11.73 -0.49 -2.09
N PHE A 64 10.50 0.02 -2.13
CA PHE A 64 9.38 -0.60 -1.42
C PHE A 64 9.16 -2.03 -1.87
N THR A 65 9.09 -2.28 -3.19
CA THR A 65 8.89 -3.61 -3.77
C THR A 65 9.93 -4.61 -3.26
N LYS A 66 11.23 -4.28 -3.34
CA LYS A 66 12.30 -5.17 -2.85
C LYS A 66 12.23 -5.42 -1.34
N GLN A 67 11.79 -4.43 -0.56
CA GLN A 67 11.61 -4.59 0.88
C GLN A 67 10.40 -5.48 1.20
N LEU A 68 9.32 -5.32 0.45
CA LEU A 68 8.11 -6.14 0.56
C LEU A 68 8.42 -7.59 0.22
N GLU A 69 9.09 -7.85 -0.91
CA GLU A 69 9.49 -9.20 -1.32
C GLU A 69 10.36 -9.88 -0.25
N ARG A 70 11.33 -9.16 0.33
CA ARG A 70 12.16 -9.70 1.42
C ARG A 70 11.35 -9.97 2.68
N TRP A 71 10.41 -9.09 3.03
CA TRP A 71 9.56 -9.28 4.20
C TRP A 71 8.66 -10.51 4.01
N LEU A 72 8.06 -10.68 2.83
CA LEU A 72 7.23 -11.83 2.47
C LEU A 72 8.04 -13.12 2.49
N ALA A 73 9.23 -13.13 1.89
CA ALA A 73 10.13 -14.29 1.89
C ALA A 73 10.60 -14.71 3.29
N ALA A 74 10.58 -13.79 4.27
CA ALA A 74 10.93 -14.09 5.65
C ALA A 74 9.75 -14.68 6.46
N GLN A 75 8.51 -14.66 5.94
CA GLN A 75 7.35 -15.19 6.64
C GLN A 75 7.24 -16.70 6.43
N ARG A 76 7.32 -17.48 7.51
CA ARG A 76 7.19 -18.95 7.48
C ARG A 76 5.81 -19.42 6.99
N GLY A 77 4.78 -18.58 7.08
CA GLY A 77 3.42 -18.90 6.67
C GLY A 77 3.12 -18.72 5.18
N ILE A 78 4.04 -18.12 4.41
CA ILE A 78 3.84 -17.82 2.98
C ILE A 78 4.55 -18.87 2.15
N SER A 79 3.81 -19.60 1.32
CA SER A 79 4.38 -20.60 0.40
C SER A 79 4.83 -19.98 -0.91
N GLU A 80 4.06 -19.02 -1.44
CA GLU A 80 4.39 -18.31 -2.68
C GLU A 80 3.84 -16.88 -2.63
N PHE A 81 4.52 -15.94 -3.30
CA PHE A 81 3.98 -14.59 -3.50
C PHE A 81 4.39 -14.01 -4.86
N ARG A 82 3.57 -13.09 -5.37
CA ARG A 82 3.85 -12.30 -6.57
C ARG A 82 3.55 -10.83 -6.32
N VAL A 83 4.48 -9.96 -6.69
CA VAL A 83 4.31 -8.50 -6.66
C VAL A 83 4.44 -7.95 -8.07
N CYS A 84 3.40 -7.30 -8.57
CA CYS A 84 3.39 -6.69 -9.90
C CYS A 84 3.19 -5.18 -9.81
N SER A 85 4.01 -4.41 -10.52
CA SER A 85 3.75 -2.98 -10.72
C SER A 85 2.67 -2.79 -11.78
N SER A 86 1.58 -2.13 -11.41
CA SER A 86 0.59 -1.67 -12.38
C SER A 86 1.06 -0.34 -12.94
N SER A 87 2.03 -0.37 -13.87
CA SER A 87 2.27 0.79 -14.72
C SER A 87 1.12 0.88 -15.70
N SER A 88 0.25 1.85 -15.46
CA SER A 88 -0.86 2.23 -16.33
C SER A 88 -0.47 2.29 -17.81
N GLU A 89 -0.82 1.27 -18.57
CA GLU A 89 -1.21 1.40 -19.98
C GLU A 89 -2.56 0.70 -20.13
N MET A 90 -3.60 1.51 -20.35
CA MET A 90 -4.94 1.01 -20.68
C MET A 90 -4.88 0.10 -21.91
N ALA A 91 -5.70 -0.96 -21.85
CA ALA A 91 -6.24 -1.71 -22.97
C ALA A 91 -5.33 -2.73 -23.69
N THR A 92 -5.51 -4.00 -23.34
CA THR A 92 -5.74 -5.06 -24.33
C THR A 92 -6.44 -6.25 -23.65
N PRO A 93 -7.64 -6.66 -24.10
CA PRO A 93 -8.31 -7.82 -23.54
C PRO A 93 -7.82 -9.11 -24.22
N LEU A 94 -7.64 -10.16 -23.42
CA LEU A 94 -7.70 -11.57 -23.82
C LEU A 94 -6.74 -12.01 -24.95
N ALA A 95 -5.47 -12.23 -24.63
CA ALA A 95 -4.70 -13.30 -25.27
C ALA A 95 -3.56 -13.77 -24.35
N SER A 96 -3.42 -15.09 -24.26
CA SER A 96 -2.26 -15.83 -23.70
C SER A 96 -2.02 -15.72 -22.19
N MET A 97 -2.72 -16.60 -21.44
CA MET A 97 -1.99 -17.48 -20.52
C MET A 97 -0.93 -18.22 -21.35
N ASP A 98 0.32 -17.74 -21.35
CA ASP A 98 1.55 -18.49 -21.70
C ASP A 98 2.70 -17.49 -21.93
N GLY A 99 3.03 -16.71 -20.91
CA GLY A 99 4.22 -15.86 -20.92
C GLY A 99 4.85 -15.81 -19.51
N PRO A 100 6.18 -15.88 -19.38
CA PRO A 100 6.87 -15.91 -18.09
C PRO A 100 6.73 -14.61 -17.28
N ASN A 101 6.12 -13.57 -17.83
CA ASN A 101 5.88 -12.26 -17.20
C ASN A 101 4.39 -11.96 -17.02
N GLY A 102 3.55 -12.99 -16.86
CA GLY A 102 2.08 -12.93 -16.81
C GLY A 102 1.49 -11.99 -15.74
N CYS A 103 1.44 -10.71 -16.07
CA CYS A 103 0.64 -9.68 -15.41
C CYS A 103 -0.39 -9.18 -16.43
N ALA A 104 -1.24 -10.09 -16.92
CA ALA A 104 -2.31 -9.74 -17.84
C ALA A 104 -3.37 -8.87 -17.14
N SER A 105 -3.60 -7.69 -17.70
CA SER A 105 -4.51 -6.67 -17.19
C SER A 105 -5.96 -7.00 -17.52
N VAL A 106 -6.59 -7.83 -16.70
CA VAL A 106 -8.05 -7.80 -16.50
C VAL A 106 -8.26 -7.49 -15.02
N GLN A 107 -8.73 -6.27 -14.70
CA GLN A 107 -9.15 -5.94 -13.34
C GLN A 107 -10.40 -6.76 -13.02
N THR A 108 -10.25 -7.81 -12.23
CA THR A 108 -11.40 -8.54 -11.71
C THR A 108 -12.20 -7.62 -10.75
N PRO A 109 -13.51 -7.83 -10.56
CA PRO A 109 -14.28 -7.06 -9.57
C PRO A 109 -13.67 -7.11 -8.16
N GLN A 110 -13.01 -8.22 -7.83
CA GLN A 110 -12.29 -8.42 -6.57
C GLN A 110 -11.04 -7.53 -6.47
N GLU A 111 -10.27 -7.41 -7.56
CA GLU A 111 -9.12 -6.51 -7.61
C GLU A 111 -9.53 -5.04 -7.54
N LEU A 112 -10.64 -4.67 -8.19
CA LEU A 112 -11.19 -3.33 -8.09
C LEU A 112 -11.64 -3.04 -6.65
N SER A 113 -12.31 -3.99 -6.00
CA SER A 113 -12.70 -3.87 -4.59
C SER A 113 -11.48 -3.68 -3.68
N ALA A 114 -10.42 -4.48 -3.89
CA ALA A 114 -9.18 -4.38 -3.14
C ALA A 114 -8.49 -3.02 -3.32
N LEU A 115 -8.50 -2.48 -4.55
CA LEU A 115 -7.98 -1.14 -4.83
C LEU A 115 -8.80 -0.06 -4.14
N LEU A 116 -10.14 -0.14 -4.20
CA LEU A 116 -11.02 0.81 -3.53
C LEU A 116 -10.84 0.79 -2.01
N GLU A 117 -10.67 -0.39 -1.42
CA GLU A 117 -10.37 -0.54 0.00
C GLU A 117 -9.01 0.06 0.36
N ALA A 118 -7.97 -0.21 -0.44
CA ALA A 118 -6.65 0.37 -0.23
C ALA A 118 -6.66 1.91 -0.33
N LEU A 119 -7.46 2.46 -1.25
CA LEU A 119 -7.69 3.90 -1.38
C LEU A 119 -8.49 4.47 -0.21
N GLY A 120 -9.49 3.73 0.29
CA GLY A 120 -10.25 4.10 1.49
C GLY A 120 -9.35 4.18 2.73
N ASN A 121 -8.49 3.17 2.92
CA ASN A 121 -7.51 3.14 4.02
C ASN A 121 -6.53 4.32 3.92
N TYR A 122 -6.09 4.67 2.71
CA TYR A 122 -5.27 5.85 2.49
C TYR A 122 -6.01 7.16 2.82
N GLN A 123 -7.27 7.30 2.38
CA GLN A 123 -8.09 8.47 2.67
C GLN A 123 -8.31 8.64 4.19
N GLN A 124 -8.63 7.56 4.89
CA GLN A 124 -8.78 7.58 6.35
C GLN A 124 -7.51 8.04 7.04
N HIS A 125 -6.35 7.51 6.63
CA HIS A 125 -5.07 7.95 7.17
C HIS A 125 -4.78 9.44 6.91
N LEU A 126 -5.15 9.98 5.74
CA LEU A 126 -5.02 11.40 5.46
C LEU A 126 -5.88 12.25 6.40
N VAL A 127 -7.12 11.83 6.65
CA VAL A 127 -8.03 12.52 7.58
C VAL A 127 -7.45 12.52 8.99
N GLU A 128 -6.98 11.38 9.48
CA GLU A 128 -6.36 11.25 10.80
C GLU A 128 -5.08 12.09 10.92
N SER A 129 -4.24 12.08 9.89
CA SER A 129 -3.00 12.88 9.85
C SER A 129 -3.28 14.39 9.86
N LEU A 130 -4.32 14.82 9.13
CA LEU A 130 -4.76 16.22 9.14
C LEU A 130 -5.31 16.61 10.51
N GLN A 131 -6.16 15.77 11.10
CA GLN A 131 -6.71 16.02 12.44
C GLN A 131 -5.59 16.13 13.48
N HIS A 132 -4.64 15.21 13.47
CA HIS A 132 -3.49 15.23 14.38
C HIS A 132 -2.65 16.51 14.21
N SER A 133 -2.44 16.94 12.96
CA SER A 133 -1.72 18.19 12.66
C SER A 133 -2.47 19.41 13.21
N ILE A 134 -3.80 19.46 13.03
CA ILE A 134 -4.66 20.50 13.57
C ILE A 134 -4.58 20.56 15.10
N ASP A 135 -4.50 19.41 15.78
CA ASP A 135 -4.44 19.35 17.25
C ASP A 135 -3.07 19.77 17.82
N ILE A 136 -1.98 19.49 17.09
CA ILE A 136 -0.61 19.82 17.50
C ILE A 136 -0.25 21.28 17.26
N LEU A 137 -0.69 21.87 16.14
CA LEU A 137 -0.31 23.24 15.75
C LEU A 137 -0.60 24.30 16.85
N PRO A 138 -1.76 24.29 17.54
CA PRO A 138 -2.03 25.19 18.65
C PRO A 138 -1.10 24.98 19.84
N GLN A 139 -0.66 23.74 20.11
CA GLN A 139 0.25 23.43 21.21
C GLN A 139 1.65 23.96 20.91
N LEU A 140 2.15 23.74 19.69
CA LEU A 140 3.42 24.30 19.23
C LEU A 140 3.40 25.83 19.24
N SER A 141 2.30 26.46 18.80
CA SER A 141 2.17 27.92 18.81
C SER A 141 2.18 28.51 20.23
N ARG A 142 1.67 27.76 21.23
CA ARG A 142 1.70 28.15 22.64
C ARG A 142 3.10 27.98 23.22
N ALA A 143 3.77 26.86 22.94
CA ALA A 143 5.14 26.61 23.39
C ALA A 143 6.12 27.66 22.84
N LEU A 144 6.03 28.00 21.54
CA LEU A 144 6.88 29.02 20.91
C LEU A 144 6.64 30.43 21.48
N ARG A 145 5.39 30.78 21.83
CA ARG A 145 5.08 32.04 22.51
C ARG A 145 5.67 32.08 23.91
N GLY A 146 5.53 31.01 24.69
CA GLY A 146 6.13 30.89 26.02
C GLY A 146 7.66 31.03 26.00
N TRP A 147 8.32 30.44 24.99
CA TRP A 147 9.77 30.57 24.79
C TRP A 147 10.21 32.01 24.48
N ARG A 148 9.42 32.77 23.71
CA ARG A 148 9.73 34.16 23.39
C ARG A 148 9.50 35.15 24.53
N SER A 149 8.69 34.79 25.52
CA SER A 149 8.37 35.66 26.67
C SER A 149 9.29 35.44 27.88
N GLY A 150 10.18 34.45 27.83
CA GLY A 150 11.12 34.12 28.91
C GLY A 150 12.58 34.49 28.64
N SER A 151 12.85 35.20 27.54
CA SER A 151 14.16 35.79 27.19
C SER A 151 14.10 37.31 27.29
#